data_AF-A0A9E5FU48-F1
#
_entry.id   AF-A0A9E5FU48-F1
#
_cell.length_a   1.000
_cell.length_b   1.000
_cell.length_c   1.000
_cell.angle_alpha   90.00
_cell.angle_beta   90.00
_cell.angle_gamma   90.00
#
_symmetry.space_group_name_H-M   'P 1'
#
loop_
_entity.id
_entity.type
_entity.pdbx_description
1 polymer ?
#
loop_
_entity_poly.entity_id
_entity_poly.type
_entity_poly.pdbx_seq_one_letter_code
_entity_poly.pdbx_strand_id
1 'polypeptide(L)'
;ALQAQALAPHVRVCGVAPGLLYPSGPQDADNFARASQVNLLRRPINPDDVAATCVFLAQTRSINGTTLSVDNGQHLIPLARDVMFLA
;
A
#
# COMPACT_ATOMS: atom_id res chain seq x y z
N ALA A 1 -14.63 0.18 6.55
CA ALA A 1 -15.49 0.72 7.62
C ALA A 1 -16.44 -0.31 8.22
N LEU A 2 -17.26 -1.03 7.44
CA LEU A 2 -18.30 -1.95 7.96
C LEU A 2 -17.78 -3.02 8.94
N GLN A 3 -16.65 -3.68 8.64
CA GLN A 3 -16.07 -4.69 9.54
C GLN A 3 -15.62 -4.10 10.89
N ALA A 4 -15.05 -2.89 10.88
CA ALA A 4 -14.63 -2.20 12.09
C ALA A 4 -15.81 -1.83 13.00
N GLN A 5 -16.97 -1.51 12.42
CA GLN A 5 -18.20 -1.25 13.16
C GLN A 5 -18.79 -2.55 13.73
N ALA A 6 -18.82 -3.61 12.91
CA ALA A 6 -19.44 -4.89 13.29
C ALA A 6 -18.71 -5.64 14.41
N LEU A 7 -17.39 -5.48 14.51
CA LEU A 7 -16.57 -6.24 15.46
C LEU A 7 -16.15 -5.44 16.71
N ALA A 8 -16.44 -4.14 16.76
CA ALA A 8 -16.19 -3.32 17.93
C ALA A 8 -17.14 -3.69 19.09
N PRO A 9 -16.71 -3.56 20.37
CA PRO A 9 -15.40 -3.10 20.83
C PRO A 9 -14.32 -4.20 20.91
N HIS A 10 -14.66 -5.44 20.56
CA HIS A 10 -13.80 -6.61 20.80
C HIS A 10 -12.62 -6.71 19.84
N VAL A 11 -12.81 -6.35 18.57
CA VAL A 11 -11.77 -6.41 17.54
C VAL A 11 -11.72 -5.08 16.78
N ARG A 12 -10.50 -4.58 16.56
CA ARG A 12 -10.23 -3.46 15.64
C ARG A 12 -9.89 -4.02 14.27
N VAL A 13 -10.29 -3.30 13.23
CA VAL A 13 -9.99 -3.64 11.84
C VAL A 13 -9.34 -2.43 11.18
N CYS A 14 -8.11 -2.61 10.71
CA CYS A 14 -7.34 -1.60 9.97
C CYS A 14 -6.82 -2.21 8.67
N GLY A 15 -6.64 -1.38 7.65
CA GLY A 15 -6.04 -1.76 6.37
C GLY A 15 -4.68 -1.09 6.15
N VAL A 16 -3.84 -1.75 5.38
CA VAL A 16 -2.62 -1.17 4.78
C VAL A 16 -2.72 -1.38 3.28
N ALA A 17 -2.55 -0.30 2.51
CA ALA A 17 -2.60 -0.30 1.05
C ALA A 17 -1.19 -0.01 0.50
N PRO A 18 -0.37 -1.05 0.25
CA PRO A 18 0.94 -0.87 -0.33
C PRO A 18 0.86 -0.54 -1.83
N GLY A 19 1.85 0.20 -2.33
CA GLY A 19 2.09 0.31 -3.78
C GLY A 19 2.91 -0.86 -4.32
N LEU A 20 3.52 -0.69 -5.50
CA LEU A 20 4.32 -1.74 -6.14
C LEU A 20 5.64 -1.99 -5.37
N LEU A 21 5.72 -3.13 -4.69
CA LEU A 21 6.86 -3.54 -3.84
C LEU A 21 7.77 -4.59 -4.49
N TYR A 22 7.17 -5.53 -5.22
CA TYR A 22 7.84 -6.69 -5.79
C TYR A 22 7.36 -6.92 -7.23
N PRO A 23 8.17 -7.57 -8.09
CA PRO A 23 7.75 -7.93 -9.44
C PRO A 23 6.48 -8.78 -9.41
N SER A 24 5.52 -8.45 -10.28
CA SER A 24 4.24 -9.16 -10.37
C SER A 24 4.04 -9.82 -11.73
N GLY A 25 3.57 -11.06 -11.72
CA GLY A 25 3.15 -11.78 -12.93
C GLY A 25 4.27 -11.84 -13.99
N PRO A 26 4.01 -11.40 -15.23
CA PRO A 26 4.96 -11.47 -16.35
C PRO A 26 5.97 -10.31 -16.41
N GLN A 27 6.07 -9.45 -15.39
CA GLN A 27 7.03 -8.34 -15.41
C GLN A 27 8.48 -8.84 -15.47
N ASP A 28 9.26 -8.26 -16.37
CA ASP A 28 10.71 -8.34 -16.33
C ASP A 28 11.30 -7.29 -15.37
N ALA A 29 12.63 -7.37 -15.17
CA ALA A 29 13.34 -6.50 -14.25
C ALA A 29 13.32 -5.02 -14.68
N ASP A 30 13.39 -4.75 -15.98
CA ASP A 30 13.41 -3.38 -16.51
C ASP A 30 12.04 -2.71 -16.36
N ASN A 31 10.97 -3.42 -16.70
CA ASN A 31 9.61 -2.95 -16.49
C ASN A 31 9.34 -2.69 -15.01
N PHE A 32 9.72 -3.61 -14.12
CA PHE A 32 9.58 -3.43 -12.67
C PHE A 32 10.37 -2.21 -12.17
N ALA A 33 11.62 -2.04 -12.60
CA ALA A 33 12.46 -0.92 -12.18
C ALA A 33 11.83 0.42 -12.53
N ARG A 34 11.24 0.56 -13.72
CA ARG A 34 10.51 1.78 -14.12
C ARG A 34 9.18 1.92 -13.38
N ALA A 35 8.37 0.87 -13.34
CA ALA A 35 7.04 0.87 -12.72
C ALA A 35 7.11 1.20 -11.22
N SER A 36 8.13 0.69 -10.52
CA SER A 36 8.36 0.93 -9.08
C SER A 36 8.62 2.39 -8.73
N GLN A 37 8.95 3.24 -9.72
CA GLN A 37 9.17 4.67 -9.56
C GLN A 37 7.95 5.51 -9.95
N VAL A 38 6.86 4.91 -10.45
CA VAL A 38 5.61 5.61 -10.76
C VAL A 38 4.83 5.86 -9.47
N ASN A 39 5.33 6.82 -8.70
CA ASN A 39 4.74 7.35 -7.46
C ASN A 39 5.24 8.79 -7.27
N LEU A 40 4.61 9.55 -6.36
CA LEU A 40 4.92 10.97 -6.20
C LEU A 40 6.36 11.22 -5.71
N LEU A 41 6.95 10.26 -4.99
CA LEU A 41 8.33 10.34 -4.50
C LEU A 41 9.37 9.79 -5.48
N ARG A 42 8.94 9.27 -6.64
CA ARG A 42 9.79 8.76 -7.74
C ARG A 42 10.86 7.75 -7.30
N ARG A 43 10.50 6.86 -6.36
CA ARG A 43 11.41 5.84 -5.84
C ARG A 43 10.66 4.56 -5.48
N PRO A 44 11.31 3.37 -5.50
CA PRO A 44 10.71 2.14 -5.00
C PRO A 44 10.27 2.28 -3.54
N ILE A 45 9.22 1.54 -3.18
CA ILE A 45 8.75 1.47 -1.79
C ILE A 45 9.63 0.46 -1.04
N ASN A 46 10.04 0.80 0.18
CA ASN A 46 10.73 -0.14 1.05
C ASN A 46 9.71 -1.08 1.72
N PRO A 47 9.80 -2.42 1.56
CA PRO A 47 8.89 -3.34 2.24
C PRO A 47 8.88 -3.22 3.77
N ASP A 48 9.98 -2.78 4.37
CA ASP A 48 10.06 -2.57 5.82
C ASP A 48 9.11 -1.46 6.30
N ASP A 49 8.84 -0.44 5.47
CA ASP A 49 7.91 0.64 5.82
C ASP A 49 6.46 0.11 5.89
N VAL A 50 6.12 -0.86 5.03
CA VAL A 50 4.82 -1.52 5.02
C VAL A 50 4.65 -2.37 6.28
N ALA A 51 5.67 -3.15 6.63
CA ALA A 51 5.69 -3.96 7.85
C ALA A 51 5.62 -3.07 9.11
N ALA A 52 6.41 -1.99 9.16
CA ALA A 52 6.39 -1.03 10.25
C ALA A 52 5.01 -0.37 10.42
N THR A 53 4.32 -0.08 9.31
CA THR A 53 2.95 0.47 9.35
C THR A 53 1.95 -0.53 9.95
N CYS A 54 2.05 -1.82 9.62
CA CYS A 54 1.24 -2.86 10.26
C CYS A 54 1.47 -2.92 11.77
N VAL A 55 2.73 -2.87 12.20
CA VAL A 55 3.10 -2.85 13.63
C VAL A 55 2.55 -1.60 14.32
N PHE A 56 2.68 -0.43 13.71
CA PHE A 56 2.14 0.84 14.21
C PHE A 56 0.62 0.77 14.42
N LEU A 57 -0.12 0.24 13.45
CA LEU A 57 -1.58 0.05 13.55
C LEU A 57 -1.99 -0.96 14.63
N ALA A 58 -1.19 -2.01 14.81
CA ALA A 58 -1.39 -3.00 15.87
C ALA A 58 -1.16 -2.39 17.25
N GLN A 59 -0.12 -1.58 17.42
CA GLN A 59 0.26 -0.95 18.70
C GLN A 59 -0.63 0.24 19.07
N THR A 60 -1.12 1.01 18.09
CA THR A 60 -1.93 2.20 18.34
C THR A 60 -3.41 1.86 18.51
N ARG A 61 -3.80 1.57 19.75
CA ARG A 61 -5.13 1.03 20.10
C ARG A 61 -6.32 1.94 19.76
N SER A 62 -6.11 3.25 19.61
CA SER A 62 -7.16 4.21 19.25
C SER A 62 -7.50 4.21 17.76
N ILE A 63 -6.67 3.60 16.91
CA ILE A 63 -6.91 3.54 15.46
C ILE A 63 -7.77 2.32 15.12
N ASN A 64 -8.91 2.56 14.47
CA ASN A 64 -9.83 1.55 13.96
C ASN A 64 -10.55 2.06 12.71
N GLY A 65 -10.88 1.18 11.77
CA GLY A 65 -11.72 1.47 10.60
C GLY A 65 -11.06 2.28 9.49
N THR A 66 -9.75 2.49 9.56
CA THR A 66 -8.97 3.23 8.55
C THR A 66 -8.10 2.30 7.70
N THR A 67 -7.77 2.77 6.50
CA THR A 67 -6.75 2.17 5.64
C THR A 67 -5.65 3.20 5.41
N LEU A 68 -4.39 2.83 5.68
CA LEU A 68 -3.24 3.69 5.42
C LEU A 68 -2.57 3.29 4.11
N SER A 69 -2.39 4.24 3.20
CA SER A 69 -1.60 4.06 1.98
C SER A 69 -0.11 4.12 2.31
N VAL A 70 0.63 3.10 1.91
CA VAL A 70 2.10 3.00 2.04
C VAL A 70 2.67 2.77 0.65
N ASP A 71 2.55 3.81 -0.18
CA ASP A 71 2.69 3.67 -1.63
C ASP A 71 3.46 4.82 -2.28
N ASN A 72 4.16 5.64 -1.50
CA ASN A 72 4.84 6.86 -1.98
C ASN A 72 3.89 7.82 -2.76
N GLY A 73 2.58 7.76 -2.51
CA GLY A 73 1.58 8.55 -3.23
C GLY A 73 1.17 7.98 -4.59
N GLN A 74 1.48 6.73 -4.90
CA GLN A 74 1.09 6.06 -6.15
C GLN A 74 -0.42 6.18 -6.44
N HIS A 75 -1.28 6.02 -5.44
CA HIS A 75 -2.74 6.12 -5.58
C HIS A 75 -3.24 7.51 -6.02
N LEU A 76 -2.40 8.54 -5.95
CA LEU A 76 -2.72 9.90 -6.39
C LEU A 76 -2.27 10.18 -7.83
N ILE A 77 -1.57 9.25 -8.47
CA ILE A 77 -1.19 9.38 -9.87
C ILE A 77 -2.36 8.91 -10.76
N PRO A 78 -2.87 9.76 -11.65
CA PRO A 78 -3.92 9.35 -12.58
C PRO A 78 -3.30 8.46 -13.66
N LEU A 79 -3.59 7.16 -13.59
CA LEU A 79 -3.12 6.18 -14.57
C LEU A 79 -4.31 5.64 -15.38
N ALA A 80 -4.13 5.50 -16.69
CA ALA A 80 -5.15 4.92 -17.57
C ALA A 80 -5.30 3.40 -17.38
N ARG A 81 -4.27 2.75 -16.81
CA ARG A 81 -4.21 1.32 -16.46
C ARG A 81 -3.36 1.14 -15.20
N ASP A 82 -3.42 -0.06 -14.63
CA ASP A 82 -2.54 -0.44 -13.52
C ASP A 82 -1.06 -0.22 -13.89
N VAL A 83 -0.27 0.17 -12.88
CA VAL A 83 1.14 0.51 -13.01
C VAL A 83 1.97 -0.61 -13.63
N MET A 84 1.59 -1.87 -13.41
CA MET A 84 2.24 -3.05 -13.98
C MET A 84 2.19 -3.05 -15.52
N PHE A 85 1.18 -2.43 -16.13
CA PHE A 85 0.98 -2.40 -17.59
C PHE A 85 1.52 -1.13 -18.26
N LEU A 86 2.23 -0.27 -17.52
CA LEU A 86 2.84 0.94 -18.09
C LEU A 86 4.15 0.54 -18.78
N ALA A 87 4.09 0.44 -20.12
CA ALA A 87 5.17 0.09 -21.03
C ALA A 87 6.29 1.11 -21.09
#